data_AF-A0A932W383-F1
#
_entry.id   AF-A0A932W383-F1
#
_cell.length_a   1.000
_cell.length_b   1.000
_cell.length_c   1.000
_cell.angle_alpha   90.00
_cell.angle_beta   90.00
_cell.angle_gamma   90.00
#
_symmetry.space_group_name_H-M   'P 1'
#
loop_
_entity.id
_entity.type
_entity.pdbx_description
1 polymer ?
#
loop_
_entity_poly.entity_id
_entity_poly.type
_entity_poly.pdbx_seq_one_letter_code
_entity_poly.pdbx_strand_id
1 'polypeptide(L)'
;MSTVPAKPATHASAPKTSKAVQINYSEEFDIVPPSAASPGANSETTGITSASPVEPSSGAGTERRVETRYPFTSTAQIMEMKTKANVSGRTTDLSSGGCYIDTMSPFPTGTQVRIRLGKNEQVFEANGTVCYSQAGIGMGIRFVDVSAEHAQILRAWLHEVSGEIGPAMESPCVASSIEQAPRADRRILSQLISMLIRKGVLTDHEGAAMLKELYFT
;
A
#
# COMPACT_ATOMS: atom_id res chain seq x y z
N MET A 1 -22.90 61.93 -43.61
CA MET A 1 -23.65 60.75 -44.10
C MET A 1 -22.64 59.69 -44.51
N SER A 2 -22.43 58.66 -43.70
CA SER A 2 -21.78 57.41 -44.13
C SER A 2 -22.33 56.29 -43.26
N THR A 3 -22.73 55.22 -43.92
CA THR A 3 -23.68 54.20 -43.48
C THR A 3 -22.98 52.84 -43.51
N VAL A 4 -22.97 52.14 -42.36
CA VAL A 4 -23.01 50.66 -42.17
C VAL A 4 -21.70 49.89 -42.55
N PRO A 5 -21.35 48.69 -41.99
CA PRO A 5 -22.23 47.68 -41.37
C PRO A 5 -21.85 47.06 -40.00
N ALA A 6 -22.87 46.38 -39.48
CA ALA A 6 -22.86 45.38 -38.40
C ALA A 6 -21.91 44.19 -38.66
N LYS A 7 -21.38 43.64 -37.57
CA LYS A 7 -20.71 42.33 -37.49
C LYS A 7 -21.44 41.42 -36.49
N PRO A 8 -21.33 40.08 -36.64
CA PRO A 8 -22.41 39.14 -36.38
C PRO A 8 -22.28 38.39 -35.05
N ALA A 9 -23.41 37.80 -34.65
CA ALA A 9 -23.55 36.83 -33.58
C ALA A 9 -22.60 35.63 -33.75
N THR A 10 -21.84 35.32 -32.71
CA THR A 10 -21.06 34.09 -32.60
C THR A 10 -21.85 33.08 -31.77
N HIS A 11 -22.35 32.04 -32.45
CA HIS A 11 -22.90 30.82 -31.88
C HIS A 11 -21.81 30.10 -31.07
N ALA A 12 -21.92 30.09 -29.75
CA ALA A 12 -21.15 29.17 -28.91
C ALA A 12 -21.80 27.79 -28.96
N SER A 13 -21.04 26.85 -29.52
CA SER A 13 -21.36 25.46 -29.75
C SER A 13 -21.57 24.70 -28.43
N ALA A 14 -22.66 23.95 -28.34
CA ALA A 14 -22.96 23.03 -27.24
C ALA A 14 -21.89 21.92 -27.12
N PRO A 15 -21.55 21.44 -25.91
CA PRO A 15 -20.64 20.31 -25.76
C PRO A 15 -21.28 19.02 -26.29
N LYS A 16 -20.54 18.37 -27.18
CA LYS A 16 -20.87 17.08 -27.80
C LYS A 16 -21.07 16.02 -26.73
N THR A 17 -22.20 15.32 -26.86
CA THR A 17 -22.58 14.14 -26.10
C THR A 17 -21.52 13.05 -26.25
N SER A 18 -20.98 12.58 -25.13
CA SER A 18 -20.13 11.39 -25.10
C SER A 18 -21.03 10.18 -25.36
N LYS A 19 -20.87 9.55 -26.53
CA LYS A 19 -21.52 8.28 -26.83
C LYS A 19 -20.93 7.21 -25.92
N ALA A 20 -21.79 6.58 -25.11
CA ALA A 20 -21.48 5.34 -24.43
C ALA A 20 -21.12 4.28 -25.47
N VAL A 21 -19.89 3.78 -25.41
CA VAL A 21 -19.48 2.61 -26.20
C VAL A 21 -20.09 1.40 -25.50
N GLN A 22 -21.12 0.83 -26.12
CA GLN A 22 -21.60 -0.50 -25.77
C GLN A 22 -20.56 -1.52 -26.22
N ILE A 23 -19.96 -2.24 -25.26
CA ILE A 23 -19.13 -3.39 -25.56
C ILE A 23 -20.04 -4.61 -25.45
N ASN A 24 -20.45 -5.14 -26.60
CA ASN A 24 -21.11 -6.44 -26.72
C ASN A 24 -20.09 -7.53 -26.40
N TYR A 25 -20.36 -8.34 -25.37
CA TYR A 25 -19.66 -9.60 -25.13
C TYR A 25 -20.43 -10.72 -25.81
N SER A 26 -19.84 -11.33 -26.83
CA SER A 26 -20.31 -12.60 -27.42
C SER A 26 -19.13 -13.55 -27.57
N GLU A 27 -19.11 -14.53 -26.66
CA GLU A 27 -18.83 -15.96 -26.80
C GLU A 27 -17.55 -16.57 -27.40
N GLU A 28 -17.21 -17.70 -26.76
CA GLU A 28 -16.53 -18.92 -27.23
C GLU A 28 -15.02 -18.93 -27.48
N PHE A 29 -14.28 -19.60 -26.57
CA PHE A 29 -13.17 -20.47 -26.94
C PHE A 29 -13.10 -21.69 -26.00
N ASP A 30 -13.58 -22.81 -26.50
CA ASP A 30 -13.27 -24.15 -26.03
C ASP A 30 -11.76 -24.45 -26.14
N ILE A 31 -11.16 -24.96 -25.06
CA ILE A 31 -9.92 -25.73 -25.16
C ILE A 31 -10.07 -27.02 -24.34
N VAL A 32 -10.12 -28.12 -25.09
CA VAL A 32 -10.15 -29.53 -24.71
C VAL A 32 -8.83 -29.96 -24.02
N PRO A 33 -8.86 -30.86 -23.01
CA PRO A 33 -7.65 -31.44 -22.41
C PRO A 33 -7.24 -32.77 -23.09
N PRO A 34 -5.95 -33.10 -23.17
CA PRO A 34 -5.50 -34.50 -23.24
C PRO A 34 -4.57 -34.81 -22.05
N SER A 35 -4.97 -35.67 -21.12
CA SER A 35 -4.98 -37.15 -21.15
C SER A 35 -3.60 -37.78 -20.89
N ALA A 36 -3.59 -38.66 -19.89
CA ALA A 36 -2.47 -39.41 -19.31
C ALA A 36 -1.87 -40.49 -20.22
N ALA A 37 -0.61 -40.86 -19.97
CA ALA A 37 -0.10 -42.25 -19.90
C ALA A 37 1.43 -42.31 -19.61
N SER A 38 1.80 -42.96 -18.50
CA SER A 38 3.08 -43.68 -18.28
C SER A 38 3.01 -45.05 -19.03
N PRO A 39 4.02 -45.98 -19.13
CA PRO A 39 5.04 -46.35 -18.11
C PRO A 39 6.41 -46.91 -18.61
N GLY A 40 7.30 -47.20 -17.66
CA GLY A 40 8.38 -48.20 -17.79
C GLY A 40 9.55 -47.99 -16.80
N ALA A 41 10.33 -49.04 -16.47
CA ALA A 41 10.13 -50.03 -15.41
C ALA A 41 11.47 -50.79 -15.25
N ASN A 42 12.05 -50.83 -14.03
CA ASN A 42 13.02 -51.81 -13.51
C ASN A 42 13.47 -51.35 -12.09
N SER A 43 13.10 -52.01 -10.98
CA SER A 43 13.65 -53.26 -10.38
C SER A 43 15.14 -53.12 -10.06
N GLU A 44 15.71 -53.33 -8.87
CA GLU A 44 15.31 -53.95 -7.59
C GLU A 44 16.50 -53.71 -6.64
N THR A 45 16.32 -53.38 -5.36
CA THR A 45 17.23 -53.81 -4.25
C THR A 45 16.56 -53.50 -2.91
N THR A 46 16.28 -54.58 -2.19
CA THR A 46 15.73 -54.74 -0.85
C THR A 46 16.73 -54.31 0.23
N GLY A 47 16.24 -53.67 1.31
CA GLY A 47 17.07 -53.34 2.47
C GLY A 47 16.36 -52.59 3.60
N ILE A 48 15.44 -53.28 4.29
CA ILE A 48 15.09 -53.16 5.73
C ILE A 48 15.18 -51.80 6.46
N THR A 49 13.97 -51.31 6.80
CA THR A 49 13.50 -50.96 8.16
C THR A 49 14.37 -50.07 9.05
N SER A 50 13.94 -48.82 9.20
CA SER A 50 13.71 -48.21 10.52
C SER A 50 12.70 -47.06 10.36
N ALA A 51 11.53 -47.28 10.93
CA ALA A 51 10.45 -46.30 11.00
C ALA A 51 10.81 -45.19 11.98
N SER A 52 10.75 -43.95 11.52
CA SER A 52 10.57 -42.76 12.36
C SER A 52 9.55 -41.82 11.70
N PRO A 53 8.74 -41.11 12.49
CA PRO A 53 7.41 -40.67 12.09
C PRO A 53 7.44 -39.50 11.10
N VAL A 54 6.55 -39.56 10.11
CA VAL A 54 6.22 -38.44 9.24
C VAL A 54 5.37 -37.45 10.05
N GLU A 55 6.04 -36.52 10.72
CA GLU A 55 5.42 -35.33 11.28
C GLU A 55 5.05 -34.37 10.12
N PRO A 56 3.77 -34.01 9.92
CA PRO A 56 3.44 -32.85 9.11
C PRO A 56 3.80 -31.62 9.93
N SER A 57 5.04 -31.14 9.82
CA SER A 57 5.44 -29.88 10.44
C SER A 57 4.73 -28.73 9.69
N SER A 58 3.53 -28.44 10.18
CA SER A 58 2.96 -27.12 10.43
C SER A 58 3.58 -26.00 9.61
N GLY A 59 2.74 -25.40 8.76
CA GLY A 59 3.05 -24.19 8.02
C GLY A 59 3.65 -23.10 8.90
N ALA A 60 4.97 -23.07 8.94
CA ALA A 60 5.70 -21.84 9.14
C ALA A 60 5.52 -21.07 7.84
N GLY A 61 4.49 -20.23 7.79
CA GLY A 61 4.44 -19.14 6.83
C GLY A 61 5.72 -18.36 7.03
N THR A 62 6.76 -18.70 6.26
CA THR A 62 7.93 -17.86 6.11
C THR A 62 7.36 -16.52 5.69
N GLU A 63 7.48 -15.51 6.54
CA GLU A 63 7.12 -14.14 6.18
C GLU A 63 7.94 -13.81 4.93
N ARG A 64 7.35 -14.00 3.75
CA ARG A 64 8.01 -13.76 2.45
C ARG A 64 8.20 -12.26 2.21
N ARG A 65 7.71 -11.42 3.12
CA ARG A 65 7.75 -9.96 3.01
C ARG A 65 9.08 -9.48 3.59
N VAL A 66 9.91 -8.95 2.71
CA VAL A 66 11.22 -8.39 3.03
C VAL A 66 11.11 -7.02 3.72
N GLU A 67 9.95 -6.35 3.63
CA GLU A 67 9.76 -4.98 4.10
C GLU A 67 8.44 -4.81 4.87
N THR A 68 8.50 -4.04 5.97
CA THR A 68 7.35 -3.64 6.78
C THR A 68 6.41 -2.76 5.95
N ARG A 69 5.12 -3.14 5.90
CA ARG A 69 4.07 -2.39 5.22
C ARG A 69 3.29 -1.59 6.23
N TYR A 70 3.25 -0.28 6.02
CA TYR A 70 2.47 0.62 6.86
C TYR A 70 1.10 0.85 6.23
N PRO A 71 0.01 0.80 7.03
CA PRO A 71 -1.30 1.21 6.55
C PRO A 71 -1.23 2.64 5.99
N PHE A 72 -1.64 2.81 4.73
CA PHE A 72 -1.49 4.06 4.02
C PHE A 72 -2.62 4.21 3.00
N THR A 73 -3.51 5.17 3.24
CA THR A 73 -4.64 5.44 2.34
C THR A 73 -4.35 6.67 1.49
N SER A 74 -4.28 6.49 0.17
CA SER A 74 -4.04 7.57 -0.79
C SER A 74 -4.70 7.27 -2.13
N THR A 75 -5.04 8.32 -2.88
CA THR A 75 -5.38 8.16 -4.29
C THR A 75 -4.14 7.76 -5.08
N ALA A 76 -4.34 6.91 -6.09
CA ALA A 76 -3.28 6.41 -6.96
C ALA A 76 -3.67 6.53 -8.43
N GLN A 77 -2.73 7.00 -9.25
CA GLN A 77 -2.80 6.95 -10.70
C GLN A 77 -1.66 6.08 -11.22
N ILE A 78 -1.98 5.11 -12.06
CA ILE A 78 -1.04 4.14 -12.60
C ILE A 78 -1.13 4.21 -14.12
N MET A 79 0.00 4.44 -14.77
CA MET A 79 0.11 4.46 -16.23
C MET A 79 1.02 3.33 -16.68
N GLU A 80 0.55 2.48 -17.59
CA GLU A 80 1.41 1.51 -18.26
C GLU A 80 2.38 2.22 -19.22
N MET A 81 3.67 1.89 -19.11
CA MET A 81 4.71 2.61 -19.86
C MET A 81 4.67 2.35 -21.36
N LYS A 82 4.25 1.14 -21.78
CA LYS A 82 4.20 0.71 -23.19
C LYS A 82 2.98 1.26 -23.94
N THR A 83 1.79 1.03 -23.40
CA THR A 83 0.52 1.36 -24.06
C THR A 83 0.00 2.75 -23.70
N LYS A 84 0.54 3.36 -22.63
CA LYS A 84 0.00 4.56 -21.99
C LYS A 84 -1.42 4.41 -21.45
N ALA A 85 -1.91 3.17 -21.31
CA ALA A 85 -3.15 2.89 -20.60
C ALA A 85 -3.05 3.40 -19.16
N ASN A 86 -4.14 3.97 -18.64
CA ASN A 86 -4.20 4.52 -17.30
C ASN A 86 -5.29 3.84 -16.46
N VAL A 87 -4.97 3.63 -15.19
CA VAL A 87 -5.87 3.08 -14.20
C VAL A 87 -5.78 3.95 -12.96
N SER A 88 -6.93 4.30 -12.40
CA SER A 88 -7.01 4.92 -11.08
C SER A 88 -7.36 3.87 -10.04
N GLY A 89 -6.95 4.14 -8.81
CA GLY A 89 -7.23 3.27 -7.67
C GLY A 89 -6.90 3.94 -6.36
N ARG A 90 -6.87 3.13 -5.31
CA ARG A 90 -6.51 3.56 -3.96
C ARG A 90 -5.37 2.70 -3.44
N THR A 91 -4.39 3.33 -2.82
CA THR A 91 -3.36 2.60 -2.07
C THR A 91 -3.90 2.27 -0.68
N THR A 92 -3.67 1.05 -0.20
CA THR A 92 -4.06 0.60 1.16
C THR A 92 -2.87 0.45 2.10
N ASP A 93 -1.71 0.14 1.54
CA ASP A 93 -0.45 -0.03 2.26
C ASP A 93 0.73 0.46 1.43
N LEU A 94 1.72 0.99 2.13
CA LEU A 94 2.94 1.56 1.57
C LEU A 94 4.15 1.01 2.31
N SER A 95 5.21 0.75 1.57
CA SER A 95 6.53 0.35 2.06
C SER A 95 7.60 1.11 1.28
N SER A 96 8.86 1.03 1.71
CA SER A 96 10.00 1.65 1.00
C SER A 96 10.15 1.17 -0.44
N GLY A 97 9.81 -0.09 -0.71
CA GLY A 97 10.03 -0.76 -1.99
C GLY A 97 8.77 -1.00 -2.80
N GLY A 98 7.58 -0.58 -2.33
CA GLY A 98 6.35 -0.78 -3.08
C GLY A 98 5.07 -0.45 -2.34
N CYS A 99 3.95 -0.66 -3.02
CA CYS A 99 2.61 -0.47 -2.48
C CYS A 99 1.60 -1.43 -3.11
N TYR A 100 0.46 -1.58 -2.46
CA TYR A 100 -0.70 -2.27 -3.02
C TYR A 100 -1.74 -1.27 -3.51
N ILE A 101 -2.33 -1.53 -4.67
CA ILE A 101 -3.37 -0.72 -5.29
C ILE A 101 -4.66 -1.54 -5.37
N ASP A 102 -5.69 -1.06 -4.68
CA ASP A 102 -7.08 -1.46 -4.84
C ASP A 102 -7.65 -0.80 -6.11
N THR A 103 -7.98 -1.65 -7.09
CA THR A 103 -8.60 -1.24 -8.35
C THR A 103 -9.30 -2.42 -9.02
N MET A 104 -10.38 -2.14 -9.75
CA MET A 104 -11.16 -3.17 -10.45
C MET A 104 -10.45 -3.69 -11.71
N SER A 105 -9.59 -2.86 -12.31
CA SER A 105 -8.92 -3.15 -13.60
C SER A 105 -7.41 -3.11 -13.45
N PRO A 106 -6.80 -4.07 -12.73
CA PRO A 106 -5.35 -4.10 -12.54
C PRO A 106 -4.61 -4.44 -13.85
N PHE A 107 -3.36 -3.99 -13.96
CA PHE A 107 -2.48 -4.43 -15.03
C PHE A 107 -1.95 -5.85 -14.75
N PRO A 108 -1.58 -6.63 -15.78
CA PRO A 108 -0.97 -7.94 -15.60
C PRO A 108 0.36 -7.88 -14.83
N THR A 109 0.72 -8.99 -14.19
CA THR A 109 2.04 -9.15 -13.56
C THR A 109 3.16 -9.00 -14.59
N GLY A 110 4.24 -8.32 -14.21
CA GLY A 110 5.38 -8.00 -15.08
C GLY A 110 5.22 -6.70 -15.87
N THR A 111 4.05 -6.06 -15.83
CA THR A 111 3.85 -4.77 -16.51
C THR A 111 4.68 -3.67 -15.84
N GLN A 112 5.39 -2.90 -16.67
CA GLN A 112 6.11 -1.70 -16.25
C GLN A 112 5.16 -0.51 -16.22
N VAL A 113 5.12 0.16 -15.07
CA VAL A 113 4.18 1.24 -14.80
C VAL A 113 4.89 2.45 -14.23
N ARG A 114 4.32 3.63 -14.47
CA ARG A 114 4.59 4.85 -13.71
C ARG A 114 3.45 5.06 -12.73
N ILE A 115 3.78 5.19 -11.45
CA ILE A 115 2.82 5.36 -10.37
C ILE A 115 2.93 6.77 -9.81
N ARG A 116 1.78 7.38 -9.55
CA ARG A 116 1.64 8.67 -8.89
C ARG A 116 0.68 8.54 -7.71
N LEU A 117 1.17 8.83 -6.51
CA LEU A 117 0.39 8.83 -5.27
C LEU A 117 0.24 10.26 -4.76
N GLY A 118 -0.95 10.62 -4.29
CA GLY A 118 -1.23 11.96 -3.76
C GLY A 118 -1.74 11.91 -2.33
N LYS A 119 -0.97 12.51 -1.41
CA LYS A 119 -1.36 12.68 0.00
C LYS A 119 -1.14 14.14 0.40
N ASN A 120 -2.18 14.78 0.93
CA ASN A 120 -2.18 16.21 1.25
C ASN A 120 -1.77 17.06 0.03
N GLU A 121 -0.78 17.93 0.17
CA GLU A 121 -0.21 18.76 -0.91
C GLU A 121 1.03 18.12 -1.57
N GLN A 122 1.39 16.90 -1.17
CA GLN A 122 2.56 16.19 -1.68
C GLN A 122 2.18 15.12 -2.69
N VAL A 123 3.04 14.97 -3.69
CA VAL A 123 2.89 13.98 -4.75
C VAL A 123 4.16 13.13 -4.80
N PHE A 124 3.98 11.83 -4.64
CA PHE A 124 5.02 10.85 -4.85
C PHE A 124 4.89 10.27 -6.25
N GLU A 125 6.00 10.12 -6.95
CA GLU A 125 6.04 9.52 -8.27
C GLU A 125 7.24 8.59 -8.43
N ALA A 126 7.02 7.44 -9.06
CA ALA A 126 8.05 6.43 -9.27
C ALA A 126 7.74 5.55 -10.48
N ASN A 127 8.78 4.93 -11.02
CA ASN A 127 8.63 3.78 -11.92
C ASN A 127 8.55 2.49 -11.10
N GLY A 128 7.75 1.54 -11.57
CA GLY A 128 7.56 0.28 -10.88
C GLY A 128 7.21 -0.87 -11.82
N THR A 129 7.21 -2.07 -11.25
CA THR A 129 6.77 -3.29 -11.91
C THR A 129 5.65 -3.92 -11.11
N VAL A 130 4.58 -4.33 -11.79
CA VAL A 130 3.50 -5.10 -11.19
C VAL A 130 4.02 -6.47 -10.80
N CYS A 131 4.02 -6.79 -9.50
CA CYS A 131 4.50 -8.06 -8.98
C CYS A 131 3.36 -9.03 -8.60
N TYR A 132 2.15 -8.51 -8.48
CA TYR A 132 0.94 -9.26 -8.16
C TYR A 132 -0.26 -8.59 -8.85
N SER A 133 -1.19 -9.38 -9.37
CA SER A 133 -2.40 -8.86 -10.02
C SER A 133 -3.56 -9.83 -9.82
N GLN A 134 -4.70 -9.30 -9.40
CA GLN A 134 -5.94 -10.06 -9.23
C GLN A 134 -7.12 -9.21 -9.72
N ALA A 135 -7.73 -9.63 -10.83
CA ALA A 135 -8.85 -8.93 -11.44
C ALA A 135 -10.01 -8.73 -10.45
N GLY A 136 -10.60 -7.53 -10.46
CA GLY A 136 -11.67 -7.14 -9.53
C GLY A 136 -11.23 -6.89 -8.08
N ILE A 137 -9.95 -7.02 -7.76
CA ILE A 137 -9.42 -6.85 -6.39
C ILE A 137 -8.26 -5.86 -6.34
N GLY A 138 -7.26 -5.99 -7.21
CA GLY A 138 -6.15 -5.02 -7.25
C GLY A 138 -4.82 -5.58 -7.73
N MET A 139 -3.75 -4.84 -7.46
CA MET A 139 -2.39 -5.19 -7.86
C MET A 139 -1.34 -4.71 -6.85
N GLY A 140 -0.26 -5.47 -6.74
CA GLY A 140 0.94 -5.06 -6.01
C GLY A 140 1.98 -4.49 -6.97
N ILE A 141 2.59 -3.36 -6.60
CA ILE A 141 3.62 -2.70 -7.39
C ILE A 141 4.90 -2.62 -6.56
N ARG A 142 6.01 -3.09 -7.15
CA ARG A 142 7.36 -2.87 -6.64
C ARG A 142 7.96 -1.65 -7.32
N PHE A 143 8.52 -0.72 -6.54
CA PHE A 143 9.25 0.44 -7.06
C PHE A 143 10.61 -0.02 -7.61
N VAL A 144 11.01 0.53 -8.76
CA VAL A 144 12.27 0.20 -9.44
C VAL A 144 13.18 1.40 -9.50
N ASP A 145 12.62 2.58 -9.78
CA ASP A 145 13.37 3.82 -9.90
C ASP A 145 12.58 4.95 -9.25
N VAL A 146 13.14 5.50 -8.18
CA VAL A 146 12.57 6.57 -7.37
C VAL A 146 13.58 7.70 -7.35
N SER A 147 13.21 8.88 -7.84
CA SER A 147 14.09 10.05 -7.80
C SER A 147 14.42 10.44 -6.36
N ALA A 148 15.55 11.11 -6.14
CA ALA A 148 15.97 11.53 -4.80
C ALA A 148 14.96 12.46 -4.10
N GLU A 149 14.20 13.24 -4.89
CA GLU A 149 13.10 14.08 -4.40
C GLU A 149 11.93 13.22 -3.89
N HIS A 150 11.45 12.28 -4.71
CA HIS A 150 10.35 11.41 -4.33
C HIS A 150 10.74 10.41 -3.22
N ALA A 151 12.03 10.03 -3.12
CA ALA A 151 12.55 9.23 -2.03
C ALA A 151 12.48 9.96 -0.68
N GLN A 152 12.63 11.29 -0.66
CA GLN A 152 12.44 12.09 0.55
C GLN A 152 10.96 12.13 0.96
N ILE A 153 10.06 12.34 -0.01
CA ILE A 153 8.61 12.32 0.22
C ILE A 153 8.17 10.96 0.77
N LEU A 154 8.62 9.86 0.15
CA LEU A 154 8.32 8.50 0.58
C LEU A 154 8.80 8.25 2.01
N ARG A 155 10.04 8.65 2.34
CA ARG A 155 10.56 8.51 3.71
C ARG A 155 9.76 9.33 4.72
N ALA A 156 9.41 10.58 4.39
CA ALA A 156 8.60 11.42 5.25
C ALA A 156 7.22 10.78 5.53
N TRP A 157 6.58 10.23 4.48
CA TRP A 157 5.30 9.54 4.62
C TRP A 157 5.41 8.27 5.47
N LEU A 158 6.41 7.42 5.21
CA LEU A 158 6.64 6.19 5.96
C LEU A 158 6.90 6.47 7.44
N HIS A 159 7.67 7.51 7.72
CA HIS A 159 7.96 7.95 9.07
C HIS A 159 6.69 8.44 9.80
N GLU A 160 5.88 9.28 9.16
CA GLU A 160 4.59 9.74 9.68
C GLU A 160 3.65 8.57 10.05
N VAL A 161 3.56 7.54 9.19
CA VAL A 161 2.70 6.38 9.45
C VAL A 161 3.31 5.33 10.38
N SER A 162 4.63 5.34 10.56
CA SER A 162 5.32 4.47 11.50
C SER A 162 5.13 4.87 12.96
N GLY A 163 4.64 6.10 13.21
CA GLY A 163 4.52 6.65 14.56
C GLY A 163 5.87 7.03 15.18
N GLU A 164 6.98 6.85 14.47
CA GLU A 164 8.24 7.45 14.84
C GLU A 164 8.14 8.96 14.57
N ILE A 165 8.20 9.76 15.63
CA ILE A 165 8.41 11.21 15.56
C ILE A 165 9.92 11.43 15.65
N GLY A 166 10.65 11.05 14.63
CA GLY A 166 12.00 11.53 14.34
C GLY A 166 11.99 12.96 13.78
N PRO A 167 13.04 13.74 14.05
CA PRO A 167 13.02 15.18 13.93
C PRO A 167 12.95 15.58 12.46
N ALA A 168 11.93 16.36 12.12
CA ALA A 168 11.93 17.13 10.90
C ALA A 168 13.22 17.97 10.85
N MET A 169 13.89 17.91 9.69
CA MET A 169 15.01 18.76 9.27
C MET A 169 15.05 20.11 10.00
N GLU A 170 15.84 20.19 11.07
CA GLU A 170 16.20 21.42 11.74
C GLU A 170 17.51 21.94 11.13
N SER A 171 17.46 23.14 10.58
CA SER A 171 18.63 23.99 10.30
C SER A 171 18.54 25.22 11.21
N PRO A 172 19.68 25.79 11.63
CA PRO A 172 20.05 25.76 13.04
C PRO A 172 19.99 27.13 13.73
N CYS A 173 19.42 27.13 14.93
CA CYS A 173 19.57 28.02 16.10
C CYS A 173 18.19 28.02 16.77
N VAL A 174 18.01 27.52 17.99
CA VAL A 174 18.44 28.17 19.22
C VAL A 174 18.62 27.08 20.27
N ALA A 175 19.76 27.07 20.94
CA ALA A 175 19.90 26.35 22.19
C ALA A 175 18.96 26.99 23.24
N SER A 176 17.90 26.29 23.62
CA SER A 176 17.36 26.36 24.99
C SER A 176 16.30 25.29 25.25
N SER A 177 16.63 24.43 26.21
CA SER A 177 15.73 23.64 27.06
C SER A 177 15.40 22.21 26.61
N ILE A 178 16.15 21.30 27.22
CA ILE A 178 15.95 19.85 27.34
C ILE A 178 14.62 19.54 28.05
N GLU A 179 13.95 18.50 27.57
CA GLU A 179 12.87 17.68 28.16
C GLU A 179 11.75 18.33 28.98
N GLN A 180 10.57 18.45 28.36
CA GLN A 180 9.29 18.31 29.06
C GLN A 180 8.26 17.71 28.11
N ALA A 181 7.92 16.44 28.35
CA ALA A 181 6.79 15.77 27.70
C ALA A 181 5.53 16.66 27.77
N PRO A 182 4.69 16.71 26.72
CA PRO A 182 3.46 17.49 26.74
C PRO A 182 2.61 17.05 27.93
N ARG A 183 2.35 17.96 28.88
CA ARG A 183 1.60 17.70 30.12
C ARG A 183 0.19 17.13 29.88
N ALA A 184 -0.34 17.28 28.67
CA ALA A 184 -1.62 16.73 28.25
C ALA A 184 -1.61 15.19 28.20
N ASP A 185 -0.48 14.59 27.83
CA ASP A 185 -0.41 13.14 27.59
C ASP A 185 -0.36 12.35 28.91
N ARG A 186 0.35 12.85 29.93
CA ARG A 186 0.41 12.22 31.27
C ARG A 186 -0.97 12.12 31.95
N ARG A 187 -1.86 13.09 31.70
CA ARG A 187 -3.24 13.08 32.22
C ARG A 187 -4.09 12.02 31.54
N ILE A 188 -3.95 11.87 30.23
CA ILE A 188 -4.68 10.86 29.47
C ILE A 188 -4.20 9.46 29.89
N LEU A 189 -2.88 9.28 30.02
CA LEU A 189 -2.28 8.02 30.45
C LEU A 189 -2.68 7.63 31.88
N SER A 190 -2.69 8.57 32.83
CA SER A 190 -3.13 8.27 34.21
C SER A 190 -4.61 7.93 34.31
N GLN A 191 -5.46 8.58 33.49
CA GLN A 191 -6.88 8.23 33.36
C GLN A 191 -7.07 6.84 32.76
N LEU A 192 -6.34 6.50 31.70
CA LEU A 192 -6.41 5.18 31.06
C LEU A 192 -5.99 4.07 32.03
N ILE A 193 -4.87 4.22 32.73
CA ILE A 193 -4.41 3.23 33.72
C ILE A 193 -5.45 3.07 34.83
N SER A 194 -5.99 4.16 35.35
CA SER A 194 -7.06 4.11 36.37
C SER A 194 -8.34 3.43 35.87
N MET A 195 -8.68 3.61 34.58
CA MET A 195 -9.81 2.93 33.95
C MET A 195 -9.57 1.42 33.82
N LEU A 196 -8.36 0.99 33.46
CA LEU A 196 -8.03 -0.43 33.27
C LEU A 196 -8.02 -1.21 34.59
N ILE A 197 -7.57 -0.59 35.70
CA ILE A 197 -7.65 -1.18 37.04
C ILE A 197 -9.12 -1.40 37.43
N ARG A 198 -9.97 -0.37 37.28
CA ARG A 198 -11.41 -0.46 37.62
C ARG A 198 -12.17 -1.48 36.76
N LYS A 199 -11.68 -1.74 35.55
CA LYS A 199 -12.25 -2.74 34.64
C LYS A 199 -11.69 -4.14 34.86
N GLY A 200 -10.74 -4.31 35.77
CA GLY A 200 -10.11 -5.60 36.08
C GLY A 200 -9.20 -6.12 34.98
N VAL A 201 -8.82 -5.28 34.01
CA VAL A 201 -7.88 -5.63 32.91
C VAL A 201 -6.44 -5.59 33.40
N LEU A 202 -6.15 -4.72 34.38
CA LEU A 202 -4.85 -4.56 35.01
C LEU A 202 -5.01 -4.76 36.52
N THR A 203 -4.06 -5.42 37.18
CA THR A 203 -4.09 -5.55 38.64
C THR A 203 -3.72 -4.22 39.31
N ASP A 204 -4.19 -4.00 40.54
CA ASP A 204 -3.86 -2.79 41.30
C ASP A 204 -2.35 -2.57 41.47
N HIS A 205 -1.57 -3.66 41.60
CA HIS A 205 -0.12 -3.58 41.75
C HIS A 205 0.58 -3.10 40.47
N GLU A 206 0.20 -3.65 39.32
CA GLU A 206 0.75 -3.26 38.01
C GLU A 206 0.35 -1.82 37.66
N GLY A 207 -0.91 -1.45 37.91
CA GLY A 207 -1.40 -0.10 37.72
C GLY A 207 -0.71 0.93 38.62
N ALA A 208 -0.46 0.59 39.87
CA ALA A 208 0.28 1.44 40.80
C ALA A 208 1.75 1.64 40.39
N ALA A 209 2.39 0.61 39.85
CA ALA A 209 3.75 0.70 39.32
C ALA A 209 3.82 1.65 38.11
N MET A 210 2.90 1.50 37.16
CA MET A 210 2.82 2.37 35.97
C MET A 210 2.49 3.84 36.32
N LEU A 211 1.60 4.06 37.29
CA LEU A 211 1.33 5.42 37.78
C LEU A 211 2.55 6.03 38.48
N LYS A 212 3.33 5.25 39.23
CA LYS A 212 4.56 5.73 39.86
C LYS A 212 5.58 6.18 38.81
N GLU A 213 5.76 5.40 37.74
CA GLU A 213 6.64 5.75 36.63
C GLU A 213 6.18 7.04 35.92
N LEU A 214 4.87 7.23 35.75
CA LEU A 214 4.28 8.43 35.13
C LEU A 214 4.36 9.71 35.97
N TYR A 215 4.70 9.68 37.25
CA TYR A 215 4.76 10.88 38.11
C TYR A 215 6.13 11.12 38.77
N PHE A 216 7.07 10.17 38.68
CA PHE A 216 8.41 10.27 39.29
C PHE A 216 9.56 10.46 38.29
N THR A 217 9.26 10.70 37.00
CA THR A 217 10.20 11.24 35.99
C THR A 217 9.95 12.72 35.77
#